data_AF-A0A524CZG7-F1
#
_entry.id   AF-A0A524CZG7-F1
#
_cell.length_a   1.000
_cell.length_b   1.000
_cell.length_c   1.000
_cell.angle_alpha   90.00
_cell.angle_beta   90.00
_cell.angle_gamma   90.00
#
_symmetry.space_group_name_H-M   'P 1'
#
loop_
_entity.id
_entity.type
_entity.pdbx_description
1 polymer ?
#
loop_
_entity_poly.entity_id
_entity_poly.type
_entity_poly.pdbx_seq_one_letter_code
_entity_poly.pdbx_strand_id
1 'polypeptide(L)'
;MKETETNNLDTRNEKIKLNLLSSKDLDNFIKNLSHPRFLGSIHMNKENMQNDSSLEKMIKAELEHKINHSIKNTMFNPITKALVIITIVFNIIWFSLLYLL
;
A
#
# COMPACT_ATOMS: atom_id res chain seq x y z
N MET A 1 -25.63 31.03 57.94
CA MET A 1 -26.11 30.09 58.97
C MET A 1 -26.16 28.72 58.33
N LYS A 2 -25.26 27.82 58.77
CA LYS A 2 -25.23 26.34 58.70
C LYS A 2 -25.54 25.62 57.37
N GLU A 3 -24.90 24.55 56.95
CA GLU A 3 -23.76 23.74 57.42
C GLU A 3 -23.36 22.84 56.24
N THR A 4 -22.09 22.48 56.20
CA THR A 4 -21.40 21.45 55.41
C THR A 4 -22.03 20.06 55.50
N GLU A 5 -21.88 19.22 54.46
CA GLU A 5 -21.38 17.85 54.64
C GLU A 5 -20.95 17.17 53.32
N THR A 6 -19.70 16.71 53.32
CA THR A 6 -19.06 15.79 52.38
C THR A 6 -19.62 14.39 52.56
N ASN A 7 -19.74 13.57 51.49
CA ASN A 7 -19.53 12.13 51.62
C ASN A 7 -19.00 11.48 50.32
N ASN A 8 -17.92 10.75 50.55
CA ASN A 8 -17.11 9.93 49.67
C ASN A 8 -17.79 8.59 49.32
N LEU A 9 -17.09 7.82 48.47
CA LEU A 9 -17.09 6.36 48.32
C LEU A 9 -17.95 5.75 47.20
N ASP A 10 -17.29 5.60 46.05
CA ASP A 10 -16.91 4.30 45.48
C ASP A 10 -17.83 3.12 45.82
N THR A 11 -18.59 2.64 44.82
CA THR A 11 -19.02 1.24 44.84
C THR A 11 -19.14 0.67 43.43
N ARG A 12 -18.04 0.03 43.02
CA ARG A 12 -18.00 -1.32 42.44
C ARG A 12 -18.66 -1.57 41.08
N ASN A 13 -17.80 -2.08 40.18
CA ASN A 13 -18.12 -3.13 39.23
C ASN A 13 -19.23 -2.81 38.22
N GLU A 14 -18.90 -1.96 37.25
CA GLU A 14 -19.43 -2.19 35.90
C GLU A 14 -18.95 -3.57 35.44
N LYS A 15 -19.78 -4.57 35.72
CA LYS A 15 -19.70 -5.89 35.11
C LYS A 15 -19.63 -5.66 33.61
N ILE A 16 -18.47 -5.91 33.05
CA ILE A 16 -18.30 -6.27 31.64
C ILE A 16 -19.26 -7.43 31.42
N LYS A 17 -20.49 -7.12 30.99
CA LYS A 17 -21.43 -8.09 30.47
C LYS A 17 -20.78 -8.58 29.19
N LEU A 18 -19.97 -9.63 29.33
CA LEU A 18 -19.72 -10.59 28.27
C LEU A 18 -21.10 -11.09 27.84
N ASN A 19 -21.67 -10.37 26.88
CA ASN A 19 -22.89 -10.75 26.21
C ASN A 19 -22.48 -11.95 25.35
N LEU A 20 -22.54 -13.13 25.98
CA LEU A 20 -22.29 -14.41 25.37
C LEU A 20 -23.27 -14.55 24.21
N LEU A 21 -22.79 -14.20 23.02
CA LEU A 21 -23.28 -14.58 21.69
C LEU A 21 -24.76 -14.95 21.67
N SER A 22 -25.63 -13.94 21.53
CA SER A 22 -27.02 -14.16 21.14
C SER A 22 -27.03 -15.03 19.88
N SER A 23 -27.82 -16.11 19.88
CA SER A 23 -27.86 -17.07 18.76
C SER A 23 -28.18 -16.41 17.41
N LYS A 24 -28.86 -15.27 17.42
CA LYS A 24 -29.14 -14.46 16.22
C LYS A 24 -27.89 -13.77 15.66
N ASP A 25 -27.00 -13.32 16.54
CA ASP A 25 -25.73 -12.71 16.14
C ASP A 25 -24.74 -13.78 15.66
N LEU A 26 -24.80 -14.98 16.26
CA LEU A 26 -24.04 -16.14 15.78
C LEU A 26 -24.52 -16.61 14.40
N ASP A 27 -25.83 -16.69 14.18
CA ASP A 27 -26.39 -17.02 12.86
C ASP A 27 -25.97 -15.99 11.80
N ASN A 28 -26.02 -14.70 12.13
CA ASN A 28 -25.54 -13.66 11.22
C ASN A 28 -24.03 -13.75 10.97
N PHE A 29 -23.23 -14.06 12.00
CA PHE A 29 -21.79 -14.25 11.87
C PHE A 29 -21.45 -15.49 11.02
N ILE A 30 -22.13 -16.61 11.25
CA ILE A 30 -22.02 -17.84 10.45
C ILE A 30 -22.46 -17.59 9.01
N LYS A 31 -23.53 -16.81 8.79
CA LYS A 31 -24.01 -16.43 7.46
C LYS A 31 -23.04 -15.50 6.74
N ASN A 32 -22.28 -14.68 7.47
CA ASN A 32 -21.18 -13.88 6.92
C ASN A 32 -19.92 -14.72 6.64
N LEU A 33 -19.68 -15.79 7.42
CA LEU A 33 -18.59 -16.74 7.18
C LEU A 33 -18.85 -17.66 5.98
N SER A 34 -20.11 -17.93 5.63
CA SER A 34 -20.47 -18.72 4.45
C SER A 34 -20.39 -17.92 3.13
N HIS A 35 -20.38 -16.59 3.22
CA HIS A 35 -20.15 -15.68 2.09
C HIS A 35 -19.08 -14.64 2.44
N PRO A 36 -17.84 -15.09 2.68
CA PRO A 36 -16.78 -14.18 3.07
C PRO A 36 -16.51 -13.21 1.91
N ARG A 37 -16.83 -11.92 2.10
CA ARG A 37 -16.41 -10.85 1.18
C ARG A 37 -14.94 -10.59 1.42
N PHE A 38 -14.08 -11.44 0.88
CA PHE A 38 -12.65 -11.18 0.88
C PHE A 38 -12.39 -9.98 -0.03
N LEU A 39 -11.94 -8.88 0.58
CA LEU A 39 -11.40 -7.71 -0.13
C LEU A 39 -10.24 -8.07 -1.09
N GLY A 40 -9.71 -9.30 -1.01
CA GLY A 40 -8.67 -9.85 -1.87
C GLY A 40 -9.07 -11.03 -2.77
N SER A 41 -10.31 -11.53 -2.76
CA SER A 41 -10.75 -12.56 -3.73
C SER A 41 -11.30 -11.98 -5.02
N ILE A 42 -11.15 -10.68 -5.22
CA ILE A 42 -11.38 -9.98 -6.47
C ILE A 42 -10.25 -10.34 -7.45
N HIS A 43 -10.10 -11.64 -7.74
CA HIS A 43 -9.50 -12.05 -8.99
C HIS A 43 -10.33 -11.36 -10.07
N MET A 44 -9.75 -10.26 -10.51
CA MET A 44 -10.20 -9.26 -11.45
C MET A 44 -11.08 -9.90 -12.54
N ASN A 45 -12.40 -9.85 -12.36
CA ASN A 45 -13.33 -10.16 -13.43
C ASN A 45 -13.16 -9.02 -14.45
N LYS A 46 -12.33 -9.25 -15.48
CA LYS A 46 -11.97 -8.29 -16.53
C LYS A 46 -13.19 -7.60 -17.16
N GLU A 47 -14.35 -8.21 -17.04
CA GLU A 47 -15.61 -7.75 -17.62
C GLU A 47 -16.26 -6.61 -16.83
N ASN A 48 -15.98 -6.47 -15.53
CA ASN A 48 -16.59 -5.43 -14.68
C ASN A 48 -15.71 -4.18 -14.48
N MET A 49 -14.51 -4.15 -15.06
CA MET A 49 -13.52 -3.08 -14.84
C MET A 49 -13.55 -1.95 -15.87
N GLN A 50 -14.55 -1.91 -16.75
CA GLN A 50 -14.60 -0.96 -17.86
C GLN A 50 -14.70 0.52 -17.44
N ASN A 51 -15.10 0.83 -16.20
CA ASN A 51 -15.36 2.22 -15.78
C ASN A 51 -14.47 2.74 -14.64
N ASP A 52 -13.56 1.95 -14.08
CA ASP A 52 -12.81 2.35 -12.88
C ASP A 52 -11.45 2.99 -13.21
N SER A 53 -11.52 4.10 -13.95
CA SER A 53 -10.33 4.86 -14.41
C SER A 53 -9.41 5.33 -13.28
N SER A 54 -9.92 5.41 -12.04
CA SER A 54 -9.13 5.77 -10.86
C SER A 54 -8.21 4.63 -10.42
N LEU A 55 -8.71 3.39 -10.41
CA LEU A 55 -7.91 2.21 -10.07
C LEU A 55 -6.83 1.96 -11.13
N GLU A 56 -7.19 2.11 -12.41
CA GLU A 56 -6.23 1.99 -13.51
C GLU A 56 -5.10 3.04 -13.40
N LYS A 57 -5.44 4.29 -13.05
CA LYS A 57 -4.45 5.34 -12.78
C LYS A 57 -3.57 5.03 -11.58
N MET A 58 -4.13 4.48 -10.49
CA MET A 58 -3.34 4.11 -9.31
C MET A 58 -2.37 2.96 -9.61
N ILE A 59 -2.84 1.92 -10.31
CA ILE A 59 -1.99 0.79 -10.74
C ILE A 59 -0.88 1.29 -11.66
N LYS A 60 -1.21 2.15 -12.63
CA LYS A 60 -0.23 2.74 -13.53
C LYS A 60 0.78 3.60 -12.79
N ALA A 61 0.33 4.42 -11.83
CA ALA A 61 1.20 5.27 -11.02
C ALA A 61 2.16 4.45 -10.13
N GLU A 62 1.71 3.34 -9.53
CA GLU A 62 2.58 2.46 -8.75
C GLU A 62 3.63 1.78 -9.65
N LEU A 63 3.22 1.33 -10.83
CA LEU A 63 4.12 0.73 -11.80
C LEU A 63 5.16 1.74 -12.30
N GLU A 64 4.75 2.95 -12.66
CA GLU A 64 5.63 4.05 -13.04
C GLU A 64 6.58 4.41 -11.89
N HIS A 65 6.10 4.42 -10.65
CA HIS A 65 6.94 4.68 -9.48
C HIS A 65 8.01 3.59 -9.29
N LYS A 66 7.65 2.31 -9.40
CA LYS A 66 8.60 1.18 -9.32
C LYS A 66 9.62 1.22 -10.45
N ILE A 67 9.19 1.51 -11.68
CA ILE A 67 10.08 1.65 -12.84
C ILE A 67 11.03 2.82 -12.62
N ASN A 68 10.52 4.00 -12.27
CA ASN A 68 11.34 5.18 -12.01
C ASN A 68 12.33 4.93 -10.86
N HIS A 69 11.90 4.25 -9.79
CA HIS A 69 12.79 3.90 -8.69
C HIS A 69 13.90 2.94 -9.14
N SER A 70 13.57 1.92 -9.94
CA SER A 70 14.53 0.95 -10.49
C SER A 70 15.53 1.60 -11.45
N ILE A 71 15.05 2.45 -12.37
CA ILE A 71 15.88 3.21 -13.31
C ILE A 71 16.78 4.17 -12.55
N LYS A 72 16.22 4.91 -11.59
CA LYS A 72 16.97 5.83 -10.76
C LYS A 72 18.10 5.09 -10.04
N ASN A 73 17.80 3.97 -9.39
CA ASN A 73 18.81 3.16 -8.71
C ASN A 73 19.88 2.62 -9.67
N THR A 74 19.47 2.19 -10.87
CA THR A 74 20.39 1.71 -11.91
C THR A 74 21.30 2.83 -12.44
N MET A 75 20.77 4.04 -12.63
CA MET A 75 21.52 5.22 -13.09
C MET A 75 22.47 5.76 -12.03
N PHE A 76 22.12 5.65 -10.74
CA PHE A 76 23.00 6.03 -9.62
C PHE A 76 24.01 4.95 -9.25
N ASN A 77 23.91 3.75 -9.82
CA ASN A 77 24.90 2.71 -9.60
C ASN A 77 26.26 3.16 -10.16
N PRO A 78 27.33 3.22 -9.34
CA PRO A 78 28.65 3.66 -9.78
C PRO A 78 29.20 2.86 -10.97
N ILE A 79 28.85 1.57 -11.05
CA ILE A 79 29.25 0.69 -12.15
C ILE A 79 28.59 1.14 -13.47
N THR A 80 27.28 1.37 -13.46
CA THR A 80 26.54 1.86 -14.62
C THR A 80 27.05 3.23 -15.07
N LYS A 81 27.31 4.13 -14.12
CA LYS A 81 27.87 5.45 -14.43
C LYS A 81 29.23 5.34 -15.12
N ALA A 82 30.12 4.48 -14.65
CA ALA A 82 31.41 4.23 -15.28
C ALA A 82 31.25 3.70 -16.70
N LEU A 83 30.33 2.75 -16.91
CA LEU A 83 30.06 2.16 -18.23
C LEU A 83 29.56 3.21 -19.24
N VAL A 84 28.66 4.10 -18.81
CA VAL A 84 28.17 5.21 -19.64
C VAL A 84 29.31 6.16 -20.01
N ILE A 85 30.17 6.52 -19.05
CA ILE A 85 31.32 7.40 -19.31
C ILE A 85 32.27 6.76 -20.33
N ILE A 86 32.61 5.48 -20.17
CA ILE A 86 33.49 4.75 -21.10
C ILE A 86 32.88 4.75 -22.51
N THR A 87 31.58 4.53 -22.63
CA THR A 87 30.87 4.53 -23.92
C THR A 87 30.95 5.88 -24.61
N ILE A 88 30.79 6.98 -23.86
CA ILE A 88 30.91 8.34 -24.39
C ILE A 88 32.33 8.61 -24.87
N VAL A 89 33.33 8.29 -24.05
CA VAL A 89 34.75 8.48 -24.40
C VAL A 89 35.13 7.68 -25.64
N PHE A 90 34.69 6.43 -25.71
CA PHE A 90 34.91 5.57 -26.88
C PHE A 90 34.31 6.21 -28.15
N ASN A 91 33.08 6.72 -28.09
CA ASN A 91 32.46 7.37 -29.25
C ASN A 91 33.21 8.65 -29.67
N ILE A 92 33.68 9.46 -28.73
CA ILE A 92 34.46 10.67 -29.04
C ILE A 92 35.78 10.31 -29.74
N ILE A 93 36.49 9.30 -29.22
CA ILE A 93 37.73 8.81 -29.82
C ILE A 93 37.48 8.23 -31.20
N TRP A 94 36.43 7.40 -31.34
CA TRP A 94 36.04 6.80 -32.62
C TRP A 94 35.74 7.87 -33.66
N PHE A 95 34.94 8.88 -33.31
CA PHE A 95 34.60 9.97 -34.21
C PHE A 95 35.83 10.81 -34.58
N SER A 96 36.70 11.08 -33.61
CA SER A 96 37.95 11.81 -33.85
C SER A 96 38.88 11.05 -34.80
N LEU A 97 39.01 9.73 -34.63
CA LEU A 97 39.79 8.87 -35.52
C LEU A 97 39.20 8.84 -36.94
N LEU A 98 37.89 8.72 -37.07
CA LEU A 98 37.22 8.70 -38.38
C LEU A 98 37.36 10.02 -39.14
N TYR A 99 37.44 11.15 -38.42
CA TYR A 99 37.60 12.46 -39.04
C TYR A 99 39.07 12.80 -39.36
N LEU A 100 40.03 12.24 -38.62
CA LEU A 100 41.46 12.55 -38.75
C LEU A 100 42.19 11.59 -39.72
N LEU A 101 41.62 10.40 -39.94
CA LEU A 101 42.05 9.41 -40.94
C LEU A 101 41.42 9.70 -42.32
#